data_AF-A0A6G8C9E4-F1
#
_entry.id   AF-A0A6G8C9E4-F1
#
_cell.length_a   1.000
_cell.length_b   1.000
_cell.length_c   1.000
_cell.angle_alpha   90.00
_cell.angle_beta   90.00
_cell.angle_gamma   90.00
#
_symmetry.space_group_name_H-M   'P 1'
#
loop_
_entity.id
_entity.type
_entity.pdbx_description
1 polymer ?
#
loop_
_entity_poly.entity_id
_entity_poly.type
_entity_poly.pdbx_seq_one_letter_code
_entity_poly.pdbx_strand_id
1 'polypeptide(L)'
;MKTTTIAIEKGVSQELAAYRSQVVSELAYTLHFTIPAVKEQPILATESVSFVLSENKSPLQLDFKENTDHLKRLIVNKKPVIIDHPKPTNR
;
A
#
# COMPACT_ATOMS: atom_id res chain seq x y z
N MET A 1 16.09 18.36 2.54
CA MET A 1 14.77 18.57 1.89
C MET A 1 13.70 18.35 2.95
N LYS A 2 12.66 19.18 3.01
CA LYS A 2 11.63 19.09 4.07
C LYS A 2 10.59 18.05 3.65
N THR A 3 10.50 16.94 4.39
CA THR A 3 9.49 15.91 4.19
C THR A 3 8.14 16.41 4.69
N THR A 4 7.11 16.39 3.86
CA THR A 4 5.74 16.75 4.28
C THR A 4 4.99 15.48 4.59
N THR A 5 4.69 15.22 5.86
CA THR A 5 3.95 14.02 6.27
C THR A 5 2.45 14.32 6.20
N ILE A 6 1.74 13.64 5.29
CA ILE A 6 0.26 13.62 5.30
C ILE A 6 -0.18 12.68 6.43
N ALA A 7 -1.21 13.04 7.20
CA ALA A 7 -1.71 12.21 8.29
C ALA A 7 -2.32 10.89 7.76
N ILE A 8 -2.29 9.84 8.59
CA ILE A 8 -2.95 8.56 8.29
C ILE A 8 -4.32 8.59 8.92
N GLU A 9 -5.35 8.73 8.09
CA GLU A 9 -6.73 8.90 8.53
C GLU A 9 -7.58 7.68 8.17
N LYS A 10 -8.72 7.54 8.83
CA LYS A 10 -9.67 6.48 8.50
C LYS A 10 -10.36 6.81 7.17
N GLY A 11 -10.31 5.88 6.23
CA GLY A 11 -10.83 6.09 4.87
C GLY A 11 -9.86 6.88 3.99
N VAL A 12 -10.32 7.30 2.82
CA VAL A 12 -9.49 8.06 1.88
C VAL A 12 -9.70 9.56 2.12
N SER A 13 -8.72 10.23 2.72
CA SER A 13 -8.81 11.69 2.89
C SER A 13 -8.74 12.40 1.54
N GLN A 14 -9.47 13.51 1.41
CA GLN A 14 -9.47 14.31 0.19
C GLN A 14 -8.07 14.88 -0.10
N GLU A 15 -7.34 15.29 0.93
CA GLU A 15 -5.96 15.79 0.81
C GLU A 15 -5.04 14.72 0.21
N LEU A 16 -5.12 13.47 0.71
CA LEU A 16 -4.33 12.36 0.20
C LEU A 16 -4.70 12.01 -1.24
N ALA A 17 -5.99 12.04 -1.58
CA ALA A 17 -6.45 11.82 -2.95
C ALA A 17 -5.95 12.91 -3.92
N ALA A 18 -6.05 14.18 -3.52
CA ALA A 18 -5.58 15.32 -4.31
C ALA A 18 -4.06 15.32 -4.50
N TYR A 19 -3.30 14.92 -3.47
CA TYR A 19 -1.86 14.76 -3.59
C TYR A 19 -1.49 13.62 -4.55
N ARG A 20 -2.07 12.42 -4.37
CA ARG A 20 -1.76 11.26 -5.21
C ARG A 20 -2.07 11.49 -6.68
N SER A 21 -3.16 12.18 -7.01
CA SER A 21 -3.52 12.47 -8.40
C SER A 21 -2.51 13.38 -9.11
N GLN A 22 -1.70 14.13 -8.37
CA GLN A 22 -0.63 14.98 -8.92
C GLN A 22 0.69 14.21 -9.12
N VAL A 23 0.98 13.23 -8.26
CA VAL A 23 2.31 12.61 -8.22
C VAL A 23 2.37 11.17 -8.71
N VAL A 24 1.24 10.47 -8.79
CA VAL A 24 1.14 9.07 -9.24
C VAL A 24 0.46 9.01 -10.61
N SER A 25 1.09 8.34 -11.56
CA SER A 25 0.51 8.04 -12.88
C SER A 25 0.79 6.59 -13.30
N GLU A 26 0.16 6.14 -14.39
CA GLU A 26 0.34 4.79 -14.95
C GLU A 26 0.14 3.66 -13.93
N LEU A 27 -0.84 3.85 -13.03
CA LEU A 27 -1.15 2.91 -11.97
C LEU A 27 -1.74 1.62 -12.56
N ALA A 28 -1.11 0.49 -12.24
CA ALA A 28 -1.57 -0.84 -12.60
C ALA A 28 -1.38 -1.82 -11.46
N TYR A 29 -2.27 -2.82 -11.43
CA TYR A 29 -2.33 -3.86 -10.41
C TYR A 29 -2.29 -5.23 -11.08
N THR A 30 -1.51 -6.14 -10.51
CA THR A 30 -1.58 -7.57 -10.83
C THR A 30 -1.82 -8.34 -9.55
N LEU A 31 -2.92 -9.08 -9.50
CA LEU A 31 -3.32 -9.89 -8.36
C LEU A 31 -3.23 -11.37 -8.72
N HIS A 32 -2.51 -12.14 -7.91
CA HIS A 32 -2.45 -13.58 -8.01
C HIS A 32 -3.00 -14.21 -6.73
N PHE A 33 -3.89 -15.17 -6.88
CA PHE A 33 -4.49 -15.92 -5.78
C PHE A 33 -4.27 -17.42 -5.99
N THR A 34 -3.81 -18.10 -4.95
CA THR A 34 -3.78 -19.56 -4.91
C THR A 34 -5.01 -20.04 -4.16
N ILE A 35 -5.99 -20.59 -4.90
CA ILE A 35 -7.25 -21.08 -4.33
C ILE A 35 -7.06 -22.54 -3.92
N PRO A 36 -7.08 -22.86 -2.61
CA PRO A 36 -6.95 -24.24 -2.16
C PRO A 36 -8.24 -25.02 -2.42
N ALA A 37 -8.13 -26.35 -2.51
CA ALA A 37 -9.28 -27.24 -2.63
C ALA A 37 -10.08 -27.36 -1.31
N VAL A 38 -9.44 -27.12 -0.17
CA VAL A 38 -10.01 -27.22 1.18
C VAL A 38 -10.37 -25.84 1.68
N LYS A 39 -11.62 -25.63 2.10
CA LYS A 39 -12.17 -24.30 2.44
C LYS A 39 -11.48 -23.65 3.63
N GLU A 40 -10.99 -24.46 4.56
CA GLU A 40 -10.35 -24.04 5.79
C GLU A 40 -8.89 -23.61 5.57
N GLN A 41 -8.31 -23.90 4.40
CA GLN A 41 -6.95 -23.48 4.07
C GLN A 41 -6.92 -22.01 3.64
N PRO A 42 -5.86 -21.26 4.02
CA PRO A 42 -5.75 -19.86 3.65
C PRO A 42 -5.57 -19.68 2.14
N ILE A 43 -6.16 -18.63 1.59
CA ILE A 43 -5.87 -18.19 0.22
C ILE A 43 -4.55 -17.41 0.27
N LEU A 44 -3.51 -17.97 -0.34
CA LEU A 44 -2.25 -17.23 -0.52
C LEU A 44 -2.41 -16.24 -1.66
N ALA A 45 -1.92 -15.02 -1.48
CA ALA A 45 -2.04 -13.97 -2.47
C ALA A 45 -0.70 -13.24 -2.69
N THR A 46 -0.54 -12.68 -3.88
CA THR A 46 0.49 -11.69 -4.19
C THR A 46 -0.13 -10.54 -4.97
N GLU A 47 0.10 -9.33 -4.49
CA GLU A 47 -0.23 -8.09 -5.19
C GLU A 47 1.05 -7.45 -5.71
N SER A 48 1.05 -7.06 -6.98
CA SER A 48 2.07 -6.20 -7.57
C SER A 48 1.43 -4.91 -8.02
N VAL A 49 1.88 -3.80 -7.43
CA VAL A 49 1.46 -2.45 -7.79
C VAL A 49 2.59 -1.78 -8.56
N SER A 50 2.32 -1.35 -9.79
CA SER A 50 3.26 -0.59 -10.62
C SER A 50 2.68 0.77 -10.95
N PHE A 51 3.52 1.80 -10.88
CA PHE A 51 3.15 3.18 -11.16
C PHE A 51 4.40 3.99 -11.47
N VAL A 52 4.20 5.15 -12.08
CA VAL A 52 5.20 6.21 -12.18
C VAL A 52 4.99 7.18 -11.02
N LEU A 53 6.07 7.56 -10.35
CA LEU A 53 6.08 8.55 -9.27
C LEU A 53 6.89 9.76 -9.72
N SER A 54 6.25 10.90 -9.93
CA SER A 54 6.91 12.13 -10.40
C SER A 54 7.65 12.86 -9.27
N GLU A 55 7.24 12.66 -8.01
CA GLU A 55 7.82 13.30 -6.84
C GLU A 55 7.80 12.39 -5.60
N ASN A 56 8.90 12.35 -4.85
CA ASN A 56 9.05 11.52 -3.64
C ASN A 56 9.40 12.37 -2.39
N LYS A 57 8.77 13.54 -2.23
CA LYS A 57 8.99 14.41 -1.05
C LYS A 57 8.18 14.00 0.18
N SER A 58 7.21 13.12 0.00
CA SER A 58 6.35 12.58 1.05
C SER A 58 6.29 11.05 0.92
N PRO A 59 6.18 10.30 2.03
CA PRO A 59 5.92 8.87 1.96
C PRO A 59 4.65 8.59 1.16
N LEU A 60 4.74 7.67 0.19
CA LEU A 60 3.55 7.15 -0.48
C LEU A 60 2.82 6.21 0.46
N GLN A 61 1.68 6.65 0.98
CA GLN A 61 0.79 5.78 1.73
C GLN A 61 0.08 4.83 0.76
N LEU A 62 -0.17 3.58 1.16
CA LEU A 62 -1.08 2.65 0.49
C LEU A 62 -2.11 2.20 1.52
N ASP A 63 -3.39 2.31 1.18
CA ASP A 63 -4.46 1.85 2.08
C ASP A 63 -4.61 0.35 1.94
N PHE A 64 -4.40 -0.40 3.02
CA PHE A 64 -4.47 -1.86 3.02
C PHE A 64 -5.21 -2.35 4.26
N LYS A 65 -6.43 -2.83 4.06
CA LYS A 65 -7.33 -3.22 5.15
C LYS A 65 -7.17 -4.70 5.51
N GLU A 66 -6.05 -5.04 6.14
CA GLU A 66 -5.74 -6.41 6.58
C GLU A 66 -4.97 -6.38 7.91
N ASN A 67 -4.93 -7.50 8.63
CA ASN A 67 -4.10 -7.61 9.82
C ASN A 67 -2.61 -7.67 9.43
N THR A 68 -1.76 -6.94 10.16
CA THR A 68 -0.32 -6.85 9.88
C THR A 68 0.38 -8.21 9.88
N ASP A 69 -0.09 -9.17 10.68
CA ASP A 69 0.44 -10.52 10.76
C ASP A 69 0.14 -11.37 9.50
N HIS A 70 -0.81 -10.95 8.67
CA HIS A 70 -1.05 -11.56 7.36
C HIS A 70 -0.13 -11.01 6.26
N LEU A 71 0.51 -9.85 6.47
CA LEU A 71 1.52 -9.30 5.57
C LEU A 71 2.85 -10.04 5.73
N LYS A 72 3.19 -10.90 4.76
CA LYS A 72 4.37 -11.77 4.87
C LYS A 72 5.66 -11.15 4.34
N ARG A 73 5.58 -10.31 3.31
CA ARG A 73 6.75 -9.72 2.65
C ARG A 73 6.37 -8.49 1.82
N LEU A 74 7.20 -7.45 1.88
CA LEU A 74 7.11 -6.27 1.02
C LEU A 74 8.41 -6.11 0.24
N ILE A 75 8.30 -5.91 -1.08
CA ILE A 75 9.44 -5.67 -1.98
C ILE A 75 9.15 -4.39 -2.75
N VAL A 76 10.06 -3.41 -2.66
CA VAL A 76 9.99 -2.16 -3.41
C VAL A 76 11.17 -2.12 -4.36
N ASN A 77 10.91 -1.98 -5.67
CA ASN A 77 11.96 -1.93 -6.70
C ASN A 77 13.00 -3.06 -6.55
N LYS A 78 12.52 -4.30 -6.41
CA LYS A 78 13.32 -5.54 -6.24
C LYS A 78 14.09 -5.64 -4.91
N LYS A 79 13.89 -4.73 -3.96
CA LYS A 79 14.54 -4.76 -2.64
C LYS A 79 13.52 -5.08 -1.55
N PRO A 80 13.76 -6.10 -0.70
CA PRO A 80 12.95 -6.32 0.49
C PRO A 80 13.02 -5.11 1.42
N VAL A 81 11.90 -4.75 2.02
CA VAL A 81 11.81 -3.66 3.00
C VAL A 81 11.00 -4.12 4.22
N ILE A 82 11.17 -3.41 5.34
CA ILE A 82 10.36 -3.64 6.55
C ILE A 82 8.94 -3.14 6.28
N ILE A 83 7.94 -3.92 6.70
CA ILE A 83 6.53 -3.53 6.62
C ILE A 83 6.26 -2.48 7.69
N ASP A 84 5.86 -1.29 7.25
CA ASP A 84 5.33 -0.22 8.10
C ASP A 84 3.81 -0.14 7.88
N HIS A 85 3.04 -0.68 8.83
CA HIS A 85 1.58 -0.74 8.76
C HIS A 85 0.96 -0.15 10.04
N PRO A 86 1.06 1.18 10.23
CA PRO A 86 0.54 1.87 11.40
C PRO A 86 -0.99 1.99 11.32
N LYS A 87 -1.63 2.01 12.48
CA LYS A 87 -3.08 2.26 12.54
C LYS A 87 -3.38 3.74 12.25
N PRO A 88 -4.53 4.05 11.63
CA PRO A 88 -4.98 5.43 11.47
C PRO A 88 -5.07 6.17 12.81
N THR A 89 -4.72 7.46 12.82
CA THR A 89 -4.61 8.28 14.03
C THR A 89 -5.91 8.96 14.47
N ASN A 90 -6.92 9.05 13.59
CA ASN A 90 -8.19 9.70 13.93
C ASN A 90 -9.20 8.67 14.48
N ARG A 91 -9.76 8.96 15.67
CA ARG A 91 -10.85 8.21 16.32
C ARG A 91 -12.20 8.48 15.66
#